data_AF-A0A9E3WUD6-F1
#
_entry.id   AF-A0A9E3WUD6-F1
#
_cell.length_a   1.000
_cell.length_b   1.000
_cell.length_c   1.000
_cell.angle_alpha   90.00
_cell.angle_beta   90.00
_cell.angle_gamma   90.00
#
_symmetry.space_group_name_H-M   'P 1'
#
loop_
_entity.id
_entity.type
_entity.pdbx_description
1 polymer ?
#
loop_
_entity_poly.entity_id
_entity_poly.type
_entity_poly.pdbx_seq_one_letter_code
_entity_poly.pdbx_strand_id
1 'polypeptide(L)'
;MLTRRLFALALAALLIGTTSADEKVKVYILSGQSNMVGIGQVTGGGSRWGSEFTDPVVSVYAGQYDPNVDYDKLEPTKTVKLESFGGVTPTPYPGGGVQIVRGFLQVAASGVYELRPGYGNSADNIMEVDGREVYRREPGKNPVHTHIKLSADKKVPFKVTYLNDQANGLGWIARVDIPGTLSTVVKQDGKFPYLVDEQGAWVERKDVWYKGVVTATANKWLSIGCGAGDNNIGPELGFGHIVGDHHDEPVLILKASQGNRSLGWDYLPPGSERYEVDGYVYAGYKDSPSRWEKGTQPQPINWYAGKQYDDCFGAAHDVLDHFDENFPQWKGRGYEIAGFVWWQGHKDGGEPHASRYEQNLVQLIKTLRKEFNAPQAPFVIATIGFDGWNLA
;
A
#
# COMPACT_ATOMS: atom_id res chain seq x y z
N MET A 1 -48.07 56.36 15.78
CA MET A 1 -47.66 55.39 14.74
C MET A 1 -46.15 55.36 14.71
N LEU A 2 -45.53 54.20 15.02
CA LEU A 2 -44.12 53.81 14.84
C LEU A 2 -43.05 54.71 15.54
N THR A 3 -42.03 54.25 16.26
CA THR A 3 -41.32 52.96 16.25
C THR A 3 -40.44 52.93 17.51
N ARG A 4 -40.49 51.84 18.29
CA ARG A 4 -39.46 51.48 19.28
C ARG A 4 -38.19 51.11 18.53
N ARG A 5 -37.03 51.69 18.88
CA ARG A 5 -35.72 51.13 18.56
C ARG A 5 -35.06 50.65 19.85
N LEU A 6 -35.07 49.34 20.04
CA LEU A 6 -34.22 48.64 20.99
C LEU A 6 -32.77 48.67 20.46
N PHE A 7 -31.84 49.13 21.29
CA PHE A 7 -30.42 48.85 21.10
C PHE A 7 -30.14 47.44 21.63
N ALA A 8 -29.86 46.49 20.73
CA ALA A 8 -29.27 45.21 21.08
C ALA A 8 -27.74 45.37 20.99
N LEU A 9 -27.06 45.34 22.14
CA LEU A 9 -25.61 45.15 22.19
C LEU A 9 -25.32 43.70 21.79
N ALA A 10 -24.79 43.49 20.59
CA ALA A 10 -24.24 42.19 20.20
C ALA A 10 -22.84 42.05 20.84
N LEU A 11 -22.74 41.25 21.90
CA LEU A 11 -21.47 40.82 22.46
C LEU A 11 -20.91 39.74 21.52
N ALA A 12 -20.05 40.13 20.58
CA ALA A 12 -19.31 39.17 19.77
C ALA A 12 -18.22 38.53 20.64
N ALA A 13 -18.50 37.34 21.17
CA ALA A 13 -17.47 36.48 21.71
C ALA A 13 -16.59 36.02 20.54
N LEU A 14 -15.38 36.57 20.41
CA LEU A 14 -14.34 36.00 19.57
C LEU A 14 -13.99 34.63 20.18
N LEU A 15 -14.55 33.57 19.59
CA LEU A 15 -13.95 32.24 19.66
C LEU A 15 -12.67 32.31 18.82
N ILE A 16 -11.55 32.61 19.48
CA ILE A 16 -10.24 32.33 18.91
C ILE A 16 -10.12 30.81 18.97
N GLY A 17 -10.52 30.14 17.88
CA GLY A 17 -10.19 28.74 17.69
C GLY A 17 -8.67 28.63 17.68
N THR A 18 -8.10 27.90 18.64
CA THR A 18 -6.73 27.41 18.54
C THR A 18 -6.68 26.56 17.28
N THR A 19 -6.01 27.04 16.24
CA THR A 19 -5.79 26.26 15.03
C THR A 19 -4.94 25.05 15.42
N SER A 20 -5.35 23.81 15.10
CA SER A 20 -4.59 22.56 15.39
C SER A 20 -3.20 22.50 14.73
N ALA A 21 -2.78 23.58 14.05
CA ALA A 21 -1.48 23.77 13.42
C ALA A 21 -0.29 23.59 14.39
N ASP A 22 -0.45 23.90 15.68
CA ASP A 22 0.62 23.84 16.68
C ASP A 22 0.54 22.62 17.62
N GLU A 23 -0.51 21.80 17.52
CA GLU A 23 -0.69 20.67 18.43
C GLU A 23 0.24 19.48 18.08
N LYS A 24 0.52 18.62 19.05
CA LYS A 24 1.41 17.47 18.85
C LYS A 24 0.79 16.48 17.86
N VAL A 25 1.63 15.87 17.02
CA VAL A 25 1.20 14.79 16.13
C VAL A 25 0.84 13.56 16.95
N LYS A 26 -0.31 12.93 16.66
CA LYS A 26 -0.77 11.71 17.34
C LYS A 26 -0.13 10.49 16.70
N VAL A 27 0.66 9.74 17.45
CA VAL A 27 1.39 8.56 16.95
C VAL A 27 0.71 7.29 17.39
N TYR A 28 0.36 6.44 16.43
CA TYR A 28 -0.06 5.06 16.66
C TYR A 28 1.01 4.10 16.20
N ILE A 29 1.52 3.27 17.11
CA ILE A 29 2.51 2.24 16.80
C ILE A 29 1.79 0.94 16.49
N LEU A 30 1.88 0.51 15.22
CA LEU A 30 1.31 -0.73 14.71
C LEU A 30 2.40 -1.81 14.66
N SER A 31 2.23 -2.90 15.38
CA SER A 31 3.24 -3.97 15.45
C SER A 31 2.62 -5.38 15.45
N GLY A 32 3.44 -6.37 15.13
CA GLY A 32 3.01 -7.77 15.05
C GLY A 32 3.63 -8.53 13.87
N GLN A 33 2.92 -9.55 13.39
CA GLN A 33 3.39 -10.44 12.33
C GLN A 33 2.73 -10.18 10.97
N SER A 34 2.74 -11.18 10.07
CA SER A 34 2.29 -11.11 8.68
C SER A 34 0.95 -10.39 8.44
N ASN A 35 -0.04 -10.54 9.33
CA ASN A 35 -1.32 -9.83 9.20
C ASN A 35 -1.15 -8.30 9.36
N MET A 36 -0.29 -7.88 10.29
CA MET A 36 0.04 -6.46 10.49
C MET A 36 0.87 -5.88 9.34
N VAL A 37 1.79 -6.68 8.76
CA VAL A 37 2.61 -6.24 7.61
C VAL A 37 1.72 -5.75 6.47
N GLY A 38 0.60 -6.45 6.25
CA GLY A 38 -0.43 -6.05 5.29
C GLY A 38 -0.18 -6.61 3.91
N ILE A 39 -0.60 -7.85 3.68
CA ILE A 39 -0.48 -8.55 2.39
C ILE A 39 -1.82 -8.61 1.63
N GLY A 40 -2.84 -7.90 2.09
CA GLY A 40 -4.12 -7.79 1.38
C GLY A 40 -3.89 -7.18 0.02
N GLN A 41 -4.49 -7.74 -1.03
CA GLN A 41 -4.22 -7.32 -2.40
C GLN A 41 -5.16 -6.19 -2.82
N VAL A 42 -4.60 -5.09 -3.33
CA VAL A 42 -5.39 -4.00 -3.91
C VAL A 42 -6.05 -4.45 -5.21
N THR A 43 -5.25 -5.09 -6.07
CA THR A 43 -5.66 -5.75 -7.31
C THR A 43 -5.01 -7.13 -7.38
N GLY A 44 -5.39 -7.99 -8.33
CA GLY A 44 -4.66 -9.25 -8.54
C GLY A 44 -3.25 -9.08 -9.13
N GLY A 45 -2.77 -7.84 -9.25
CA GLY A 45 -1.53 -7.49 -9.91
C GLY A 45 -1.70 -7.31 -11.42
N GLY A 46 -0.64 -6.81 -12.06
CA GLY A 46 -0.55 -6.70 -13.50
C GLY A 46 0.70 -7.41 -14.02
N SER A 47 0.60 -7.99 -15.21
CA SER A 47 1.75 -8.50 -15.96
C SER A 47 2.20 -7.46 -16.97
N ARG A 48 3.48 -7.52 -17.35
CA ARG A 48 3.90 -6.86 -18.59
C ARG A 48 3.14 -7.51 -19.75
N TRP A 49 2.85 -6.73 -20.77
CA TRP A 49 2.32 -7.26 -22.02
C TRP A 49 3.18 -8.42 -22.52
N GLY A 50 2.53 -9.44 -23.06
CA GLY A 50 3.18 -10.59 -23.65
C GLY A 50 2.28 -11.22 -24.70
N SER A 51 2.00 -12.51 -24.53
CA SER A 51 1.28 -13.33 -25.50
C SER A 51 -0.16 -12.89 -25.75
N GLU A 52 -0.74 -12.05 -24.89
CA GLU A 52 -2.08 -11.49 -25.09
C GLU A 52 -2.13 -10.57 -26.31
N PHE A 53 -1.00 -9.96 -26.68
CA PHE A 53 -0.89 -9.03 -27.81
C PHE A 53 -0.28 -9.75 -29.01
N THR A 54 -1.04 -9.84 -30.10
CA THR A 54 -0.70 -10.62 -31.28
C THR A 54 -0.75 -9.77 -32.56
N ASP A 55 0.08 -10.17 -33.52
CA ASP A 55 0.26 -9.50 -34.81
C ASP A 55 0.53 -7.98 -34.73
N PRO A 56 1.39 -7.50 -33.79
CA PRO A 56 1.63 -6.08 -33.64
C PRO A 56 2.45 -5.51 -34.82
N VAL A 57 1.99 -4.38 -35.35
CA VAL A 57 2.61 -3.65 -36.45
C VAL A 57 2.70 -2.18 -36.05
N VAL A 58 3.89 -1.59 -36.18
CA VAL A 58 4.10 -0.15 -36.02
C VAL A 58 4.14 0.53 -37.38
N SER A 59 3.36 1.60 -37.51
CA SER A 59 3.30 2.49 -38.67
C SER A 59 3.83 3.87 -38.29
N VAL A 60 4.66 4.44 -39.16
CA VAL A 60 5.24 5.78 -38.99
C VAL A 60 4.58 6.74 -39.96
N TYR A 61 4.20 7.92 -39.47
CA TYR A 61 3.62 9.00 -40.26
C TYR A 61 4.49 10.25 -40.13
N ALA A 62 4.61 11.05 -41.19
CA ALA A 62 5.47 12.22 -41.18
C ALA A 62 4.96 13.32 -40.23
N GLY A 63 5.88 14.08 -39.63
CA GLY A 63 5.57 15.22 -38.78
C GLY A 63 5.43 14.89 -37.29
N GLN A 64 4.96 15.86 -36.51
CA GLN A 64 4.62 15.69 -35.10
C GLN A 64 3.15 15.27 -34.95
N TYR A 65 2.78 14.77 -33.78
CA TYR A 65 1.40 14.40 -33.49
C TYR A 65 0.48 15.61 -33.59
N ASP A 66 -0.62 15.46 -34.34
CA ASP A 66 -1.70 16.44 -34.46
C ASP A 66 -3.03 15.74 -34.12
N PRO A 67 -3.74 16.17 -33.07
CA PRO A 67 -4.99 15.55 -32.65
C PRO A 67 -6.13 15.71 -33.67
N ASN A 68 -6.01 16.60 -34.66
CA ASN A 68 -7.02 16.82 -35.69
C ASN A 68 -6.83 15.92 -36.93
N VAL A 69 -5.75 15.14 -36.97
CA VAL A 69 -5.42 14.27 -38.10
C VAL A 69 -5.96 12.85 -37.87
N ASP A 70 -6.70 12.36 -38.85
CA ASP A 70 -7.14 10.96 -38.91
C ASP A 70 -6.07 10.10 -39.59
N TYR A 71 -5.12 9.61 -38.78
CA TYR A 71 -4.02 8.77 -39.27
C TYR A 71 -4.47 7.42 -39.84
N ASP A 72 -5.70 6.96 -39.55
CA ASP A 72 -6.25 5.74 -40.16
C ASP A 72 -6.58 5.96 -41.65
N LYS A 73 -6.65 7.21 -42.13
CA LYS A 73 -6.87 7.57 -43.54
C LYS A 73 -5.59 7.95 -44.30
N LEU A 74 -4.42 7.91 -43.64
CA LEU A 74 -3.15 8.29 -44.24
C LEU A 74 -2.32 7.07 -44.61
N GLU A 75 -1.48 7.21 -45.64
CA GLU A 75 -0.44 6.22 -45.94
C GLU A 75 0.78 6.42 -45.04
N PRO A 76 1.25 5.36 -44.34
CA PRO A 76 2.44 5.46 -43.51
C PRO A 76 3.71 5.53 -44.37
N THR A 77 4.70 6.31 -43.92
CA THR A 77 6.01 6.38 -44.56
C THR A 77 6.83 5.11 -44.34
N LYS A 78 6.55 4.38 -43.25
CA LYS A 78 7.20 3.12 -42.91
C LYS A 78 6.27 2.25 -42.08
N THR A 79 6.30 0.95 -42.34
CA THR A 79 5.57 -0.05 -41.56
C THR A 79 6.52 -1.17 -41.18
N VAL A 80 6.53 -1.56 -39.90
CA VAL A 80 7.39 -2.62 -39.36
C VAL A 80 6.55 -3.59 -38.55
N LYS A 81 6.62 -4.88 -38.90
CA LYS A 81 6.07 -5.95 -38.07
C LYS A 81 6.95 -6.12 -36.84
N LEU A 82 6.35 -6.15 -35.66
CA LEU A 82 7.06 -6.30 -34.40
C LEU A 82 7.10 -7.80 -34.04
N GLU A 83 8.29 -8.40 -34.04
CA GLU A 83 8.47 -9.81 -33.67
C GLU A 83 8.28 -10.04 -32.16
N SER A 84 8.57 -9.01 -31.36
CA SER A 84 8.35 -9.00 -29.93
C SER A 84 7.67 -7.70 -29.50
N PHE A 85 6.63 -7.82 -28.67
CA PHE A 85 5.86 -6.71 -28.11
C PHE A 85 5.62 -6.98 -26.63
N GLY A 86 5.91 -5.99 -25.78
CA GLY A 86 5.95 -6.16 -24.34
C GLY A 86 7.24 -6.80 -23.82
N GLY A 87 7.14 -7.48 -22.67
CA GLY A 87 8.26 -8.17 -22.03
C GLY A 87 9.38 -7.27 -21.52
N VAL A 88 10.62 -7.76 -21.58
CA VAL A 88 11.84 -7.02 -21.17
C VAL A 88 12.64 -6.46 -22.34
N THR A 89 12.47 -7.03 -23.53
CA THR A 89 13.22 -6.69 -24.75
C THR A 89 12.28 -6.64 -25.96
N PRO A 90 11.35 -5.67 -26.03
CA PRO A 90 10.48 -5.53 -27.20
C PRO A 90 11.29 -5.16 -28.44
N THR A 91 10.75 -5.45 -29.63
CA THR A 91 11.35 -5.00 -30.89
C THR A 91 11.48 -3.46 -30.88
N PRO A 92 12.69 -2.89 -31.08
CA PRO A 92 12.86 -1.44 -31.16
C PRO A 92 12.03 -0.83 -32.27
N TYR A 93 11.43 0.31 -31.99
CA TYR A 93 10.62 1.01 -32.98
C TYR A 93 11.52 1.77 -33.96
N PRO A 94 11.06 1.96 -35.21
CA PRO A 94 11.87 2.60 -36.24
C PRO A 94 12.21 4.07 -35.94
N GLY A 95 11.48 4.72 -35.01
CA GLY A 95 11.67 6.12 -34.66
C GLY A 95 11.18 7.07 -35.76
N GLY A 96 11.23 8.37 -35.42
CA GLY A 96 10.78 9.44 -36.30
C GLY A 96 9.27 9.53 -36.45
N GLY A 97 8.79 10.73 -36.78
CA GLY A 97 7.37 10.96 -37.07
C GLY A 97 6.43 10.61 -35.91
N VAL A 98 5.15 10.46 -36.26
CA VAL A 98 4.11 9.90 -35.38
C VAL A 98 4.12 8.39 -35.54
N GLN A 99 4.22 7.68 -34.43
CA GLN A 99 4.25 6.22 -34.42
C GLN A 99 2.93 5.70 -33.88
N ILE A 100 2.29 4.80 -34.63
CA ILE A 100 1.03 4.17 -34.25
C ILE A 100 1.18 2.67 -34.36
N VAL A 101 0.84 1.97 -33.28
CA VAL A 101 0.90 0.50 -33.23
C VAL A 101 -0.51 -0.03 -33.31
N ARG A 102 -0.72 -1.01 -34.19
CA ARG A 102 -1.99 -1.75 -34.30
C ARG A 102 -1.72 -3.24 -34.21
N GLY A 103 -2.69 -3.98 -33.70
CA GLY A 103 -2.63 -5.43 -33.60
C GLY A 103 -3.89 -5.95 -32.96
N PHE A 104 -3.79 -7.10 -32.31
CA PHE A 104 -4.91 -7.73 -31.64
C PHE A 104 -4.59 -8.09 -30.19
N LEU A 105 -5.61 -8.02 -29.35
CA LEU A 105 -5.59 -8.41 -27.95
C LEU A 105 -6.53 -9.59 -27.72
N GLN A 106 -6.04 -10.64 -27.06
CA GLN A 106 -6.83 -11.75 -26.56
C GLN A 106 -6.34 -12.14 -25.17
N VAL A 107 -7.23 -12.07 -24.17
CA VAL A 107 -6.90 -12.39 -22.79
C VAL A 107 -7.13 -13.88 -22.50
N ALA A 108 -6.39 -14.45 -21.55
CA ALA A 108 -6.56 -15.85 -21.16
C ALA A 108 -7.83 -16.11 -20.33
N ALA A 109 -8.37 -15.09 -19.67
CA ALA A 109 -9.57 -15.19 -18.83
C ALA A 109 -10.54 -14.04 -19.13
N SER A 110 -11.83 -14.31 -19.14
CA SER A 110 -12.83 -13.23 -19.24
C SER A 110 -12.87 -12.42 -17.95
N GLY A 111 -13.00 -11.10 -18.07
CA GLY A 111 -13.00 -10.20 -16.92
C GLY A 111 -12.96 -8.74 -17.31
N VAL A 112 -12.70 -7.90 -16.31
CA VAL A 112 -12.50 -6.46 -16.49
C VAL A 112 -11.02 -6.15 -16.38
N TYR A 113 -10.51 -5.42 -17.37
CA TYR A 113 -9.09 -5.17 -17.54
C TYR A 113 -8.77 -3.68 -17.57
N GLU A 114 -7.62 -3.35 -16.98
CA GLU A 114 -6.97 -2.05 -17.09
C GLU A 114 -5.68 -2.21 -17.90
N LEU A 115 -5.50 -1.36 -18.92
CA LEU A 115 -4.30 -1.35 -19.76
C LEU A 115 -3.46 -0.11 -19.45
N ARG A 116 -2.15 -0.31 -19.41
CA ARG A 116 -1.14 0.73 -19.12
C ARG A 116 -0.07 0.70 -20.22
N PRO A 117 -0.34 1.31 -21.38
CA PRO A 117 0.61 1.39 -22.49
C PRO A 117 1.78 2.33 -22.16
N GLY A 118 3.00 1.90 -22.51
CA GLY A 118 4.23 2.68 -22.39
C GLY A 118 4.91 2.63 -21.01
N TYR A 119 6.16 3.09 -20.98
CA TYR A 119 7.01 3.26 -19.80
C TYR A 119 7.81 4.57 -19.93
N GLY A 120 7.89 5.34 -18.85
CA GLY A 120 8.49 6.67 -18.88
C GLY A 120 7.70 7.60 -19.80
N ASN A 121 8.38 8.23 -20.76
CA ASN A 121 7.77 9.19 -21.68
C ASN A 121 6.99 8.53 -22.82
N SER A 122 7.21 7.24 -23.12
CA SER A 122 6.36 6.54 -24.10
C SER A 122 4.93 6.33 -23.59
N ALA A 123 4.71 6.55 -22.29
CA ALA A 123 3.38 6.55 -21.70
C ALA A 123 2.54 7.76 -22.15
N ASP A 124 3.12 8.80 -22.77
CA ASP A 124 2.33 9.86 -23.40
C ASP A 124 1.75 9.31 -24.72
N ASN A 125 0.61 8.63 -24.61
CA ASN A 125 -0.06 7.95 -25.70
C ASN A 125 -1.58 7.88 -25.45
N ILE A 126 -2.30 7.52 -26.50
CA ILE A 126 -3.72 7.16 -26.46
C ILE A 126 -3.82 5.69 -26.88
N MET A 127 -4.51 4.87 -26.10
CA MET A 127 -4.79 3.48 -26.47
C MET A 127 -6.29 3.26 -26.62
N GLU A 128 -6.63 2.62 -27.74
CA GLU A 128 -7.96 2.13 -28.05
C GLU A 128 -7.95 0.61 -28.11
N VAL A 129 -9.00 -0.02 -27.60
CA VAL A 129 -9.27 -1.45 -27.74
C VAL A 129 -10.71 -1.63 -28.16
N ASP A 130 -10.92 -2.38 -29.25
CA ASP A 130 -12.24 -2.57 -29.87
C ASP A 130 -12.95 -1.24 -30.16
N GLY A 131 -12.18 -0.24 -30.62
CA GLY A 131 -12.68 1.11 -30.93
C GLY A 131 -13.03 1.98 -29.71
N ARG A 132 -12.79 1.50 -28.49
CA ARG A 132 -12.99 2.27 -27.25
C ARG A 132 -11.66 2.76 -26.70
N GLU A 133 -11.56 4.04 -26.37
CA GLU A 133 -10.41 4.57 -25.63
C GLU A 133 -10.37 3.96 -24.22
N VAL A 134 -9.25 3.30 -23.91
CA VAL A 134 -9.00 2.62 -22.62
C VAL A 134 -7.88 3.29 -21.83
N TYR A 135 -7.08 4.14 -22.48
CA TYR A 135 -6.02 4.90 -21.85
C TYR A 135 -5.77 6.20 -22.61
N ARG A 136 -5.49 7.26 -21.86
CA ARG A 136 -4.94 8.50 -22.39
C ARG A 136 -3.98 9.13 -21.38
N ARG A 137 -2.83 9.58 -21.86
CA ARG A 137 -1.97 10.50 -21.12
C ARG A 137 -1.39 11.53 -22.08
N GLU A 138 -1.77 12.77 -21.87
CA GLU A 138 -1.16 13.92 -22.56
C GLU A 138 0.19 14.27 -21.91
N PRO A 139 1.15 14.84 -22.67
CA PRO A 139 2.42 15.27 -22.11
C PRO A 139 2.26 16.19 -20.88
N GLY A 140 2.92 15.83 -19.79
CA GLY A 140 2.87 16.55 -18.52
C GLY A 140 1.55 16.43 -17.74
N LYS A 141 0.64 15.53 -18.16
CA LYS A 141 -0.60 15.23 -17.44
C LYS A 141 -0.53 13.85 -16.77
N ASN A 142 -1.44 13.64 -15.81
CA ASN A 142 -1.67 12.34 -15.21
C ASN A 142 -2.42 11.44 -16.21
N PRO A 143 -2.14 10.12 -16.22
CA PRO A 143 -2.86 9.18 -17.05
C PRO A 143 -4.33 9.04 -16.60
N VAL A 144 -5.21 8.87 -17.57
CA VAL A 144 -6.61 8.49 -17.38
C VAL A 144 -6.78 7.07 -17.91
N HIS A 145 -7.33 6.19 -17.08
CA HIS A 145 -7.59 4.79 -17.42
C HIS A 145 -9.09 4.55 -17.49
N THR A 146 -9.55 3.88 -18.55
CA THR A 146 -10.92 3.41 -18.67
C THR A 146 -10.91 1.89 -18.74
N HIS A 147 -11.55 1.24 -17.77
CA HIS A 147 -11.64 -0.21 -17.73
C HIS A 147 -12.46 -0.77 -18.89
N ILE A 148 -12.02 -1.93 -19.39
CA ILE A 148 -12.68 -2.62 -20.50
C ILE A 148 -13.00 -4.07 -20.13
N LYS A 149 -14.20 -4.53 -20.49
CA LYS A 149 -14.58 -5.94 -20.36
C LYS A 149 -14.07 -6.71 -21.57
N LEU A 150 -13.25 -7.72 -21.32
CA LEU A 150 -12.70 -8.61 -22.35
C LEU A 150 -13.17 -10.04 -22.09
N SER A 151 -13.30 -10.82 -23.17
CA SER A 151 -13.72 -12.21 -23.11
C SER A 151 -12.62 -13.11 -23.68
N ALA A 152 -12.33 -14.23 -23.01
CA ALA A 152 -11.23 -15.12 -23.41
C ALA A 152 -11.42 -15.76 -24.79
N ASP A 153 -12.67 -15.90 -25.24
CA ASP A 153 -13.05 -16.42 -26.55
C ASP A 153 -12.99 -15.38 -27.68
N LYS A 154 -12.65 -14.12 -27.37
CA LYS A 154 -12.62 -13.02 -28.35
C LYS A 154 -11.23 -12.45 -28.53
N LYS A 155 -10.83 -12.33 -29.80
CA LYS A 155 -9.66 -11.55 -30.26
C LYS A 155 -10.17 -10.20 -30.76
N VAL A 156 -9.76 -9.10 -30.13
CA VAL A 156 -10.22 -7.73 -30.43
C VAL A 156 -9.07 -6.86 -30.94
N PRO A 157 -9.30 -5.88 -31.83
CA PRO A 157 -8.24 -5.00 -32.29
C PRO A 157 -7.80 -4.04 -31.18
N PHE A 158 -6.52 -3.66 -31.17
CA PHE A 158 -6.02 -2.54 -30.37
C PHE A 158 -5.24 -1.55 -31.25
N LYS A 159 -5.18 -0.30 -30.81
CA LYS A 159 -4.39 0.78 -31.41
C LYS A 159 -3.73 1.59 -30.30
N VAL A 160 -2.44 1.89 -30.43
CA VAL A 160 -1.71 2.82 -29.55
C VAL A 160 -1.12 3.93 -30.41
N THR A 161 -1.53 5.17 -30.15
CA THR A 161 -1.03 6.38 -30.81
C THR A 161 -0.11 7.13 -29.86
N TYR A 162 1.20 7.17 -30.16
CA TYR A 162 2.17 7.87 -29.32
C TYR A 162 2.17 9.37 -29.64
N LEU A 163 2.20 10.19 -28.60
CA LEU A 163 2.10 11.66 -28.71
C LEU A 163 3.47 12.34 -28.75
N ASN A 164 4.55 11.56 -28.68
CA ASN A 164 5.94 12.02 -28.74
C ASN A 164 6.84 11.05 -29.51
N ASP A 165 8.12 11.38 -29.62
CA ASP A 165 9.13 10.62 -30.38
C ASP A 165 9.74 9.44 -29.61
N GLN A 166 9.31 9.20 -28.38
CA GLN A 166 9.88 8.18 -27.48
C GLN A 166 9.07 6.88 -27.44
N ALA A 167 8.25 6.63 -28.46
CA ALA A 167 7.42 5.44 -28.59
C ALA A 167 8.20 4.13 -28.38
N ASN A 168 7.63 3.20 -27.61
CA ASN A 168 8.18 1.86 -27.43
C ASN A 168 7.07 0.85 -27.16
N GLY A 169 7.32 -0.43 -27.43
CA GLY A 169 6.32 -1.49 -27.27
C GLY A 169 6.18 -2.05 -25.86
N LEU A 170 6.43 -1.26 -24.82
CA LEU A 170 6.25 -1.69 -23.43
C LEU A 170 4.84 -1.36 -22.94
N GLY A 171 4.35 -2.13 -21.99
CA GLY A 171 3.10 -1.85 -21.30
C GLY A 171 2.72 -2.94 -20.31
N TRP A 172 1.65 -2.69 -19.55
CA TRP A 172 1.11 -3.61 -18.56
C TRP A 172 -0.40 -3.84 -18.76
N ILE A 173 -0.85 -5.02 -18.35
CA ILE A 173 -2.25 -5.42 -18.31
C ILE A 173 -2.56 -5.95 -16.91
N ALA A 174 -3.67 -5.50 -16.32
CA ALA A 174 -4.13 -5.99 -15.02
C ALA A 174 -5.62 -6.34 -15.09
N ARG A 175 -5.99 -7.48 -14.48
CA ARG A 175 -7.39 -7.83 -14.26
C ARG A 175 -7.85 -7.23 -12.93
N VAL A 176 -8.91 -6.42 -12.97
CA VAL A 176 -9.33 -5.55 -11.84
C VAL A 176 -10.63 -5.99 -11.15
N ASP A 177 -11.25 -7.08 -11.62
CA ASP A 177 -12.47 -7.69 -11.09
C ASP A 177 -12.23 -9.01 -10.36
N ILE A 178 -11.06 -9.18 -9.74
CA ILE A 178 -10.72 -10.43 -9.04
C ILE A 178 -11.41 -10.44 -7.67
N PRO A 179 -12.30 -11.40 -7.38
CA PRO A 179 -12.97 -11.51 -6.08
C PRO A 179 -11.96 -11.57 -4.93
N GLY A 180 -12.25 -10.86 -3.83
CA GLY A 180 -11.39 -10.79 -2.65
C GLY A 180 -10.29 -9.73 -2.69
N THR A 181 -10.11 -9.01 -3.81
CA THR A 181 -9.23 -7.83 -3.87
C THR A 181 -9.94 -6.57 -3.42
N LEU A 182 -9.19 -5.57 -2.91
CA LEU A 182 -9.77 -4.29 -2.50
C LEU A 182 -10.49 -3.58 -3.65
N SER A 183 -9.94 -3.66 -4.88
CA SER A 183 -10.54 -3.06 -6.07
C SER A 183 -11.95 -3.59 -6.32
N THR A 184 -12.16 -4.91 -6.23
CA THR A 184 -13.50 -5.50 -6.36
C THR A 184 -14.41 -5.04 -5.25
N VAL A 185 -13.97 -5.14 -3.99
CA VAL A 185 -14.75 -4.74 -2.81
C VAL A 185 -15.20 -3.27 -2.88
N VAL A 186 -14.32 -2.37 -3.34
CA VAL A 186 -14.61 -0.94 -3.36
C VAL A 186 -15.34 -0.53 -4.62
N LYS A 187 -14.80 -0.87 -5.80
CA LYS A 187 -15.27 -0.33 -7.07
C LYS A 187 -16.44 -1.12 -7.66
N GLN A 188 -16.60 -2.39 -7.29
CA GLN A 188 -17.69 -3.24 -7.81
C GLN A 188 -18.77 -3.46 -6.76
N ASP A 189 -18.38 -3.84 -5.55
CA ASP A 189 -19.35 -4.08 -4.48
C ASP A 189 -19.81 -2.78 -3.79
N GLY A 190 -19.17 -1.64 -4.10
CA GLY A 190 -19.54 -0.32 -3.58
C GLY A 190 -19.25 -0.12 -2.09
N LYS A 191 -18.41 -0.95 -1.48
CA LYS A 191 -18.06 -0.84 -0.06
C LYS A 191 -16.91 0.15 0.14
N PHE A 192 -16.87 0.81 1.29
CA PHE A 192 -15.83 1.81 1.61
C PHE A 192 -15.66 2.89 0.52
N PRO A 193 -16.76 3.56 0.09
CA PRO A 193 -16.72 4.50 -1.03
C PRO A 193 -15.78 5.70 -0.79
N TYR A 194 -15.47 5.99 0.47
CA TYR A 194 -14.50 7.03 0.86
C TYR A 194 -13.05 6.74 0.43
N LEU A 195 -12.75 5.53 -0.06
CA LEU A 195 -11.42 5.18 -0.57
C LEU A 195 -11.20 5.59 -2.02
N VAL A 196 -12.24 6.06 -2.73
CA VAL A 196 -12.15 6.51 -4.11
C VAL A 196 -12.81 7.88 -4.31
N ASP A 197 -12.36 8.63 -5.31
CA ASP A 197 -12.98 9.88 -5.72
C ASP A 197 -14.16 9.64 -6.69
N GLU A 198 -14.79 10.73 -7.14
CA GLU A 198 -15.89 10.71 -8.10
C GLU A 198 -15.51 10.09 -9.46
N GLN A 199 -14.21 10.05 -9.78
CA GLN A 199 -13.66 9.42 -10.99
C GLN A 199 -13.26 7.95 -10.74
N GLY A 200 -13.46 7.43 -9.53
CA GLY A 200 -13.11 6.07 -9.14
C GLY A 200 -11.60 5.85 -8.93
N ALA A 201 -10.80 6.91 -8.84
CA ALA A 201 -9.38 6.81 -8.51
C ALA A 201 -9.19 6.73 -6.99
N TRP A 202 -8.14 6.02 -6.54
CA TRP A 202 -7.84 5.87 -5.12
C TRP A 202 -7.42 7.21 -4.50
N VAL A 203 -7.96 7.55 -3.34
CA VAL A 203 -7.64 8.80 -2.64
C VAL A 203 -6.52 8.63 -1.61
N GLU A 204 -5.81 9.71 -1.36
CA GLU A 204 -4.87 9.84 -0.23
C GLU A 204 -5.55 10.59 0.91
N ARG A 205 -5.37 10.11 2.13
CA ARG A 205 -5.83 10.78 3.35
C ARG A 205 -4.70 11.70 3.87
N LYS A 206 -4.89 13.02 3.67
CA LYS A 206 -3.84 14.06 3.80
C LYS A 206 -3.60 14.59 5.22
N ASP A 207 -4.25 14.02 6.21
CA ASP A 207 -4.12 14.29 7.64
C ASP A 207 -3.51 13.09 8.39
N VAL A 208 -3.38 11.94 7.71
CA VAL A 208 -2.77 10.72 8.27
C VAL A 208 -1.54 10.33 7.46
N TRP A 209 -0.37 10.44 8.06
CA TRP A 209 0.88 10.00 7.47
C TRP A 209 1.19 8.56 7.87
N TYR A 210 1.65 7.76 6.91
CA TYR A 210 2.13 6.41 7.16
C TYR A 210 3.67 6.36 7.07
N LYS A 211 4.31 5.73 8.05
CA LYS A 211 5.72 5.36 8.04
C LYS A 211 5.88 3.90 8.46
N GLY A 212 6.35 3.05 7.56
CA GLY A 212 6.76 1.70 7.89
C GLY A 212 8.26 1.59 8.19
N VAL A 213 8.61 0.71 9.12
CA VAL A 213 9.99 0.32 9.46
C VAL A 213 10.12 -1.20 9.49
N VAL A 214 11.34 -1.70 9.27
CA VAL A 214 11.67 -3.14 9.11
C VAL A 214 11.08 -3.76 7.84
N THR A 215 9.75 -3.76 7.70
CA THR A 215 9.03 -4.10 6.46
C THR A 215 7.90 -3.12 6.19
N ALA A 216 7.20 -3.29 5.05
CA ALA A 216 6.13 -2.39 4.63
C ALA A 216 6.59 -0.92 4.63
N THR A 217 7.80 -0.67 4.09
CA THR A 217 8.62 0.53 4.34
C THR A 217 8.15 1.79 3.60
N ALA A 218 6.89 1.83 3.16
CA ALA A 218 6.32 3.03 2.57
C ALA A 218 6.39 4.22 3.54
N ASN A 219 6.50 5.42 2.97
CA ASN A 219 6.58 6.68 3.71
C ASN A 219 5.83 7.76 2.93
N LYS A 220 4.53 7.91 3.20
CA LYS A 220 3.62 8.76 2.42
C LYS A 220 2.33 9.03 3.19
N TRP A 221 1.50 9.93 2.66
CA TRP A 221 0.09 10.04 3.07
C TRP A 221 -0.61 8.69 2.95
N LEU A 222 -1.48 8.40 3.90
CA LEU A 222 -2.17 7.11 3.98
C LEU A 222 -3.01 6.90 2.72
N SER A 223 -2.73 5.79 2.05
CA SER A 223 -3.46 5.32 0.87
C SER A 223 -3.25 3.82 0.72
N ILE A 224 -3.76 3.24 -0.37
CA ILE A 224 -3.25 1.94 -0.85
C ILE A 224 -1.71 1.95 -0.98
N GLY A 225 -1.08 0.77 -0.89
CA GLY A 225 0.37 0.63 -1.02
C GLY A 225 1.16 0.87 0.27
N CYS A 226 0.48 1.11 1.40
CA CYS A 226 1.10 1.18 2.73
C CYS A 226 1.27 -0.21 3.41
N GLY A 227 0.86 -1.28 2.72
CA GLY A 227 1.11 -2.65 3.14
C GLY A 227 2.53 -3.12 2.82
N ALA A 228 2.69 -4.43 2.59
CA ALA A 228 3.96 -5.07 2.26
C ALA A 228 4.62 -4.54 0.96
N GLY A 229 3.87 -3.87 0.09
CA GLY A 229 4.32 -3.28 -1.16
C GLY A 229 3.22 -2.47 -1.83
N ASP A 230 3.50 -1.91 -3.01
CA ASP A 230 2.64 -0.92 -3.68
C ASP A 230 1.25 -1.44 -4.08
N ASN A 231 1.09 -2.75 -4.28
CA ASN A 231 -0.20 -3.40 -4.54
C ASN A 231 -0.82 -4.04 -3.29
N ASN A 232 -0.32 -3.68 -2.11
CA ASN A 232 -0.78 -4.26 -0.85
C ASN A 232 -1.35 -3.24 0.13
N ILE A 233 -2.27 -3.75 0.95
CA ILE A 233 -2.86 -3.06 2.09
C ILE A 233 -2.82 -3.98 3.31
N GLY A 234 -2.81 -3.38 4.48
CA GLY A 234 -3.02 -4.05 5.75
C GLY A 234 -4.05 -3.32 6.61
N PRO A 235 -4.03 -3.59 7.93
CA PRO A 235 -4.95 -2.94 8.87
C PRO A 235 -4.76 -1.43 8.93
N GLU A 236 -3.59 -0.90 8.53
CA GLU A 236 -3.29 0.54 8.55
C GLU A 236 -4.29 1.36 7.74
N LEU A 237 -4.81 0.81 6.63
CA LEU A 237 -5.72 1.56 5.77
C LEU A 237 -7.04 1.82 6.50
N GLY A 238 -7.70 0.76 6.99
CA GLY A 238 -8.95 0.92 7.73
C GLY A 238 -8.75 1.66 9.05
N PHE A 239 -7.73 1.25 9.83
CA PHE A 239 -7.44 1.86 11.13
C PHE A 239 -7.15 3.35 10.99
N GLY A 240 -6.28 3.73 10.04
CA GLY A 240 -5.89 5.13 9.82
C GLY A 240 -7.03 6.02 9.42
N HIS A 241 -7.99 5.52 8.64
CA HIS A 241 -9.20 6.29 8.36
C HIS A 241 -10.03 6.58 9.61
N ILE A 242 -10.17 5.60 10.51
CA ILE A 242 -10.96 5.78 11.74
C ILE A 242 -10.26 6.72 12.72
N VAL A 243 -8.94 6.57 12.94
CA VAL A 243 -8.23 7.46 13.87
C VAL A 243 -8.04 8.86 13.31
N GLY A 244 -7.91 9.01 11.99
CA GLY A 244 -7.88 10.34 11.37
C GLY A 244 -9.22 11.08 11.49
N ASP A 245 -10.36 10.37 11.49
CA ASP A 245 -11.67 11.01 11.74
C ASP A 245 -11.88 11.34 13.23
N HIS A 246 -11.11 10.72 14.12
CA HIS A 246 -11.22 10.90 15.56
C HIS A 246 -10.44 12.12 16.08
N HIS A 247 -9.33 12.46 15.42
CA HIS A 247 -8.43 13.54 15.84
C HIS A 247 -8.56 14.76 14.92
N ASP A 248 -8.53 15.96 15.50
CA ASP A 248 -8.34 17.20 14.75
C ASP A 248 -6.85 17.45 14.44
N GLU A 249 -5.95 16.84 15.21
CA GLU A 249 -4.51 16.81 14.99
C GLU A 249 -4.12 15.81 13.90
N PRO A 250 -3.02 16.05 13.16
CA PRO A 250 -2.48 15.06 12.25
C PRO A 250 -2.06 13.79 12.98
N VAL A 251 -2.19 12.67 12.28
CA VAL A 251 -1.86 11.34 12.79
C VAL A 251 -0.65 10.78 12.06
N LEU A 252 0.27 10.18 12.81
CA LEU A 252 1.31 9.30 12.30
C LEU A 252 0.97 7.85 12.63
N ILE A 253 0.78 7.02 11.60
CA ILE A 253 0.87 5.57 11.73
C ILE A 253 2.32 5.16 11.57
N LEU A 254 2.93 4.69 12.65
CA LEU A 254 4.28 4.12 12.65
C LEU A 254 4.18 2.60 12.71
N LYS A 255 4.37 1.92 11.57
CA LYS A 255 4.26 0.46 11.50
C LYS A 255 5.63 -0.20 11.66
N ALA A 256 5.81 -0.93 12.75
CA ALA A 256 7.00 -1.71 13.07
C ALA A 256 6.61 -3.19 13.16
N SER A 257 6.57 -3.88 12.02
CA SER A 257 6.07 -5.25 11.92
C SER A 257 6.96 -6.13 11.06
N GLN A 258 6.87 -7.45 11.26
CA GLN A 258 7.65 -8.44 10.53
C GLN A 258 6.93 -9.78 10.48
N GLY A 259 6.78 -10.34 9.28
CA GLY A 259 6.15 -11.64 9.05
C GLY A 259 6.87 -12.82 9.69
N ASN A 260 6.13 -13.88 10.01
CA ASN A 260 6.66 -15.14 10.56
C ASN A 260 7.51 -14.93 11.85
N ARG A 261 6.91 -14.29 12.85
CA ARG A 261 7.56 -13.96 14.13
C ARG A 261 6.67 -14.34 15.30
N SER A 262 7.26 -15.01 16.29
CA SER A 262 6.63 -15.48 17.52
C SER A 262 6.79 -14.47 18.64
N LEU A 263 5.78 -14.31 19.48
CA LEU A 263 5.88 -13.56 20.74
C LEU A 263 6.68 -14.33 21.81
N GLY A 264 6.59 -15.66 21.82
CA GLY A 264 7.35 -16.54 22.70
C GLY A 264 8.84 -16.65 22.37
N TRP A 265 9.32 -16.05 21.28
CA TRP A 265 10.73 -16.09 20.89
C TRP A 265 11.22 -14.80 20.22
N ASP A 266 10.65 -14.41 19.08
CA ASP A 266 11.21 -13.33 18.27
C ASP A 266 10.90 -11.93 18.83
N TYR A 267 9.65 -11.71 19.24
CA TYR A 267 9.16 -10.49 19.89
C TYR A 267 9.22 -10.57 21.42
N LEU A 268 9.94 -11.56 21.96
CA LEU A 268 10.01 -11.79 23.39
C LEU A 268 10.52 -10.50 24.07
N PRO A 269 9.72 -9.87 24.95
CA PRO A 269 10.06 -8.54 25.47
C PRO A 269 11.21 -8.60 26.50
N PRO A 270 11.89 -7.47 26.73
CA PRO A 270 12.85 -7.32 27.82
C PRO A 270 12.32 -7.82 29.17
N GLY A 271 13.16 -8.59 29.88
CA GLY A 271 12.84 -9.15 31.19
C GLY A 271 12.10 -10.49 31.16
N SER A 272 11.80 -11.06 29.99
CA SER A 272 11.29 -12.42 29.89
C SER A 272 12.33 -13.45 30.33
N GLU A 273 11.95 -14.33 31.25
CA GLU A 273 12.82 -15.34 31.83
C GLU A 273 12.80 -16.66 31.05
N ARG A 274 13.86 -17.46 31.22
CA ARG A 274 13.89 -18.85 30.76
C ARG A 274 12.81 -19.66 31.46
N TYR A 275 12.29 -20.68 30.78
CA TYR A 275 11.33 -21.61 31.38
C TYR A 275 11.54 -23.03 30.88
N GLU A 276 11.10 -24.03 31.66
CA GLU A 276 11.28 -25.44 31.33
C GLU A 276 9.96 -26.10 30.91
N VAL A 277 9.99 -26.85 29.81
CA VAL A 277 8.87 -27.71 29.36
C VAL A 277 9.46 -28.96 28.71
N ASP A 278 8.95 -30.13 29.10
CA ASP A 278 9.28 -31.44 28.49
C ASP A 278 10.78 -31.73 28.34
N GLY A 279 11.57 -31.38 29.37
CA GLY A 279 13.02 -31.61 29.37
C GLY A 279 13.83 -30.60 28.54
N TYR A 280 13.20 -29.54 28.02
CA TYR A 280 13.87 -28.43 27.35
C TYR A 280 13.83 -27.17 28.20
N VAL A 281 14.90 -26.38 28.13
CA VAL A 281 14.92 -24.98 28.57
C VAL A 281 14.62 -24.11 27.35
N TYR A 282 13.54 -23.33 27.43
CA TYR A 282 13.19 -22.30 26.46
C TYR A 282 13.86 -21.00 26.86
N ALA A 283 14.30 -20.26 25.85
CA ALA A 283 15.06 -19.05 26.02
C ALA A 283 14.30 -17.92 26.72
N GLY A 284 15.00 -17.20 27.59
CA GLY A 284 14.63 -15.86 28.03
C GLY A 284 15.19 -14.80 27.07
N TYR A 285 14.85 -13.54 27.31
CA TYR A 285 15.32 -12.42 26.50
C TYR A 285 16.85 -12.41 26.37
N LYS A 286 17.36 -12.23 25.14
CA LYS A 286 18.80 -12.28 24.75
C LYS A 286 19.47 -13.66 24.79
N ASP A 287 18.75 -14.74 25.13
CA ASP A 287 19.29 -16.09 24.97
C ASP A 287 19.28 -16.56 23.51
N SER A 288 20.09 -17.57 23.24
CA SER A 288 20.12 -18.30 21.98
C SER A 288 20.54 -19.75 22.20
N PRO A 289 19.97 -20.73 21.47
CA PRO A 289 18.88 -20.63 20.48
C PRO A 289 17.50 -20.61 21.16
N SER A 290 16.41 -20.84 20.42
CA SER A 290 15.04 -20.76 20.95
C SER A 290 14.75 -21.69 22.12
N ARG A 291 15.41 -22.85 22.13
CA ARG A 291 15.41 -23.81 23.24
C ARG A 291 16.59 -24.76 23.13
N TRP A 292 16.96 -25.38 24.24
CA TRP A 292 17.98 -26.43 24.31
C TRP A 292 17.60 -27.50 25.33
N GLU A 293 18.20 -28.69 25.24
CA GLU A 293 17.95 -29.76 26.20
C GLU A 293 18.43 -29.37 27.60
N LYS A 294 17.64 -29.68 28.61
CA LYS A 294 17.98 -29.38 30.01
C LYS A 294 19.30 -30.07 30.39
N GLY A 295 20.18 -29.31 31.03
CA GLY A 295 21.51 -29.79 31.43
C GLY A 295 22.58 -29.69 30.34
N THR A 296 22.23 -29.24 29.13
CA THR A 296 23.20 -28.98 28.05
C THR A 296 23.61 -27.51 27.99
N GLN A 297 24.78 -27.24 27.41
CA GLN A 297 25.21 -25.87 27.07
C GLN A 297 24.64 -25.49 25.69
N PRO A 298 23.82 -24.43 25.59
CA PRO A 298 23.25 -24.03 24.31
C PRO A 298 24.34 -23.56 23.34
N GLN A 299 24.16 -23.88 22.06
CA GLN A 299 25.00 -23.37 20.98
C GLN A 299 24.29 -22.18 20.32
N PRO A 300 24.81 -20.95 20.45
CA PRO A 300 24.18 -19.78 19.87
C PRO A 300 24.05 -19.87 18.34
N ILE A 301 22.97 -19.33 17.80
CA ILE A 301 22.76 -19.10 16.37
C ILE A 301 22.85 -17.59 16.11
N ASN A 302 22.83 -17.19 14.84
CA ASN A 302 22.76 -15.77 14.46
C ASN A 302 21.34 -15.20 14.65
N TRP A 303 20.74 -15.45 15.82
CA TRP A 303 19.43 -14.98 16.26
C TRP A 303 19.35 -15.13 17.79
N TYR A 304 18.52 -14.32 18.44
CA TYR A 304 18.31 -14.41 19.88
C TYR A 304 16.86 -14.07 20.25
N ALA A 305 16.45 -14.45 21.45
CA ALA A 305 15.11 -14.17 21.97
C ALA A 305 14.91 -12.66 22.12
N GLY A 306 13.90 -12.11 21.45
CA GLY A 306 13.62 -10.68 21.43
C GLY A 306 14.36 -9.90 20.34
N LYS A 307 15.08 -10.56 19.42
CA LYS A 307 15.73 -9.83 18.32
C LYS A 307 14.74 -9.01 17.50
N GLN A 308 13.55 -9.54 17.22
CA GLN A 308 12.56 -8.80 16.44
C GLN A 308 11.91 -7.67 17.24
N TYR A 309 11.77 -7.85 18.56
CA TYR A 309 11.41 -6.74 19.45
C TYR A 309 12.41 -5.59 19.28
N ASP A 310 13.71 -5.87 19.41
CA ASP A 310 14.76 -4.86 19.29
C ASP A 310 14.77 -4.20 17.91
N ASP A 311 14.71 -4.99 16.84
CA ASP A 311 14.74 -4.45 15.48
C ASP A 311 13.52 -3.54 15.19
N CYS A 312 12.32 -3.95 15.63
CA CYS A 312 11.09 -3.18 15.37
C CYS A 312 11.00 -1.92 16.23
N PHE A 313 11.15 -2.05 17.54
CA PHE A 313 10.95 -0.94 18.46
C PHE A 313 12.17 -0.01 18.51
N GLY A 314 13.38 -0.52 18.26
CA GLY A 314 14.56 0.30 17.99
C GLY A 314 14.37 1.18 16.75
N ALA A 315 13.92 0.61 15.63
CA ALA A 315 13.64 1.40 14.43
C ALA A 315 12.49 2.41 14.63
N ALA A 316 11.49 2.09 15.47
CA ALA A 316 10.45 3.03 15.83
C ALA A 316 11.00 4.19 16.68
N HIS A 317 11.88 3.91 17.66
CA HIS A 317 12.60 4.93 18.40
C HIS A 317 13.44 5.80 17.47
N ASP A 318 14.22 5.24 16.56
CA ASP A 318 15.06 6.00 15.63
C ASP A 318 14.25 7.02 14.80
N VAL A 319 13.05 6.63 14.33
CA VAL A 319 12.14 7.54 13.61
C VAL A 319 11.65 8.69 14.49
N LEU A 320 11.29 8.39 15.74
CA LEU A 320 10.72 9.35 16.67
C LEU A 320 11.77 10.26 17.31
N ASP A 321 12.97 9.77 17.57
CA ASP A 321 14.10 10.56 18.07
C ASP A 321 14.57 11.58 17.01
N HIS A 322 14.39 11.25 15.73
CA HIS A 322 14.66 12.14 14.59
C HIS A 322 13.36 12.62 13.92
N PHE A 323 12.33 12.92 14.72
CA PHE A 323 10.98 13.24 14.22
C PHE A 323 10.97 14.37 13.19
N ASP A 324 11.61 15.51 13.50
CA ASP A 324 11.65 16.69 12.63
C ASP A 324 12.38 16.44 11.30
N GLU A 325 13.34 15.51 11.29
CA GLU A 325 14.07 15.12 10.08
C GLU A 325 13.24 14.17 9.22
N ASN A 326 12.53 13.24 9.85
CA ASN A 326 11.66 12.28 9.16
C ASN A 326 10.38 12.93 8.65
N PHE A 327 9.86 13.95 9.33
CA PHE A 327 8.60 14.62 9.02
C PHE A 327 8.74 16.16 8.98
N PRO A 328 9.47 16.72 7.99
CA PRO A 328 9.69 18.17 7.89
C PRO A 328 8.40 19.00 7.85
N GLN A 329 7.31 18.42 7.35
CA GLN A 329 5.98 19.07 7.33
C GLN A 329 5.40 19.33 8.72
N TRP A 330 5.92 18.68 9.76
CA TRP A 330 5.51 18.83 11.16
C TRP A 330 6.64 19.29 12.07
N LYS A 331 7.72 19.81 11.49
CA LYS A 331 8.91 20.26 12.21
C LYS A 331 8.54 21.20 13.36
N GLY A 332 9.04 20.91 14.56
CA GLY A 332 8.84 21.72 15.76
C GLY A 332 7.53 21.45 16.52
N ARG A 333 6.61 20.64 15.98
CA ARG A 333 5.37 20.26 16.68
C ARG A 333 5.60 19.20 17.76
N GLY A 334 6.60 18.33 17.53
CA GLY A 334 6.77 17.11 18.32
C GLY A 334 5.59 16.15 18.19
N TYR A 335 5.55 15.15 19.07
CA TYR A 335 4.55 14.09 19.00
C TYR A 335 4.07 13.60 20.37
N GLU A 336 2.97 12.88 20.36
CA GLU A 336 2.40 12.16 21.49
C GLU A 336 2.02 10.74 21.06
N ILE A 337 2.39 9.72 21.85
CA ILE A 337 1.96 8.35 21.60
C ILE A 337 0.49 8.20 22.00
N ALA A 338 -0.37 8.14 20.99
CA ALA A 338 -1.82 8.06 21.14
C ALA A 338 -2.34 6.63 21.30
N GLY A 339 -1.54 5.61 20.94
CA GLY A 339 -1.92 4.22 21.13
C GLY A 339 -0.99 3.20 20.49
N PHE A 340 -1.24 1.94 20.83
CA PHE A 340 -0.56 0.79 20.26
C PHE A 340 -1.58 -0.17 19.64
N VAL A 341 -1.20 -0.82 18.55
CA VAL A 341 -2.01 -1.84 17.90
C VAL A 341 -1.15 -3.07 17.66
N TRP A 342 -1.59 -4.20 18.19
CA TRP A 342 -0.89 -5.48 18.09
C TRP A 342 -1.73 -6.49 17.30
N TRP A 343 -1.16 -7.05 16.24
CA TRP A 343 -1.77 -8.17 15.53
C TRP A 343 -0.78 -9.31 15.28
N GLN A 344 -0.83 -10.29 16.16
CA GLN A 344 0.07 -11.44 16.17
C GLN A 344 -0.59 -12.63 16.87
N GLY A 345 0.02 -13.82 16.74
CA GLY A 345 -0.33 -15.02 17.50
C GLY A 345 -0.31 -16.32 16.70
N HIS A 346 -0.31 -16.28 15.34
CA HIS A 346 -0.35 -17.50 14.52
C HIS A 346 0.90 -18.33 14.76
N LYS A 347 2.05 -17.66 14.87
CA LYS A 347 3.32 -18.32 15.15
C LYS A 347 3.42 -18.88 16.57
N ASP A 348 2.50 -18.50 17.46
CA ASP A 348 2.42 -18.96 18.85
C ASP A 348 1.20 -19.85 19.08
N GLY A 349 0.47 -20.25 18.03
CA GLY A 349 -0.75 -21.06 18.16
C GLY A 349 -0.53 -22.49 18.65
N GLY A 350 0.73 -22.93 18.80
CA GLY A 350 1.10 -24.25 19.30
C GLY A 350 1.85 -24.17 20.63
N GLU A 351 1.79 -25.26 21.41
CA GLU A 351 2.55 -25.38 22.64
C GLU A 351 4.08 -25.44 22.39
N PRO A 352 4.90 -24.93 23.33
CA PRO A 352 4.50 -24.31 24.59
C PRO A 352 4.19 -22.81 24.49
N HIS A 353 4.32 -22.20 23.31
CA HIS A 353 4.16 -20.76 23.18
C HIS A 353 2.71 -20.30 23.42
N ALA A 354 1.73 -21.13 23.03
CA ALA A 354 0.32 -20.87 23.28
C ALA A 354 0.01 -20.67 24.77
N SER A 355 0.46 -21.57 25.64
CA SER A 355 0.26 -21.45 27.10
C SER A 355 1.02 -20.27 27.74
N ARG A 356 2.01 -19.70 27.05
CA ARG A 356 2.76 -18.52 27.52
C ARG A 356 2.30 -17.20 26.90
N TYR A 357 1.36 -17.23 25.96
CA TYR A 357 1.02 -16.08 25.15
C TYR A 357 0.52 -14.89 25.98
N GLU A 358 -0.40 -15.14 26.92
CA GLU A 358 -0.93 -14.10 27.81
C GLU A 358 0.17 -13.44 28.64
N GLN A 359 1.01 -14.24 29.29
CA GLN A 359 2.12 -13.76 30.12
C GLN A 359 3.06 -12.86 29.29
N ASN A 360 3.45 -13.31 28.10
CA ASN A 360 4.36 -12.56 27.23
C ASN A 360 3.70 -11.28 26.68
N LEU A 361 2.40 -11.33 26.36
CA LEU A 361 1.67 -10.17 25.86
C LEU A 361 1.49 -9.11 26.95
N VAL A 362 1.19 -9.51 28.19
CA VAL A 362 1.14 -8.59 29.33
C VAL A 362 2.50 -7.92 29.56
N GLN A 363 3.60 -8.69 29.46
CA GLN A 363 4.95 -8.13 29.56
C GLN A 363 5.22 -7.14 28.43
N LEU A 364 4.89 -7.49 27.17
CA LEU A 364 5.05 -6.62 26.01
C LEU A 364 4.34 -5.29 26.20
N ILE A 365 3.05 -5.33 26.58
CA ILE A 365 2.23 -4.12 26.81
C ILE A 365 2.87 -3.21 27.85
N LYS A 366 3.33 -3.78 28.98
CA LYS A 366 3.98 -3.02 30.05
C LYS A 366 5.29 -2.40 29.58
N THR A 367 6.10 -3.15 28.84
CA THR A 367 7.39 -2.66 28.34
C THR A 367 7.19 -1.53 27.33
N LEU A 368 6.32 -1.70 26.32
CA LEU A 368 6.07 -0.68 25.31
C LEU A 368 5.52 0.61 25.92
N ARG A 369 4.55 0.51 26.84
CA ARG A 369 4.04 1.69 27.54
C ARG A 369 5.11 2.43 28.35
N LYS A 370 6.06 1.70 28.93
CA LYS A 370 7.14 2.27 29.72
C LYS A 370 8.19 2.93 28.81
N GLU A 371 8.68 2.23 27.79
CA GLU A 371 9.79 2.72 26.95
C GLU A 371 9.38 3.92 26.09
N PHE A 372 8.13 3.97 25.64
CA PHE A 372 7.57 5.09 24.89
C PHE A 372 6.93 6.16 25.78
N ASN A 373 7.10 6.08 27.11
CA ASN A 373 6.57 7.02 28.10
C ASN A 373 5.06 7.30 27.94
N ALA A 374 4.28 6.24 27.72
CA ALA A 374 2.85 6.30 27.40
C ALA A 374 2.03 5.35 28.30
N PRO A 375 2.05 5.55 29.64
CA PRO A 375 1.52 4.58 30.61
C PRO A 375 0.00 4.31 30.49
N GLN A 376 -0.75 5.27 29.97
CA GLN A 376 -2.22 5.18 29.80
C GLN A 376 -2.64 4.97 28.34
N ALA A 377 -1.68 4.83 27.41
CA ALA A 377 -2.02 4.70 26.00
C ALA A 377 -2.87 3.43 25.77
N PRO A 378 -3.98 3.54 25.02
CA PRO A 378 -4.79 2.39 24.66
C PRO A 378 -3.96 1.37 23.88
N PHE A 379 -4.24 0.10 24.14
CA PHE A 379 -3.55 -1.02 23.50
C PHE A 379 -4.60 -1.92 22.84
N VAL A 380 -4.68 -1.86 21.52
CA VAL A 380 -5.65 -2.62 20.73
C VAL A 380 -5.01 -3.95 20.33
N ILE A 381 -5.69 -5.06 20.62
CA ILE A 381 -5.21 -6.41 20.32
C ILE A 381 -6.19 -7.02 19.33
N ALA A 382 -5.70 -7.37 18.14
CA ALA A 382 -6.50 -8.07 17.15
C ALA A 382 -6.37 -9.59 17.30
N THR A 383 -7.52 -10.27 17.41
CA THR A 383 -7.59 -11.74 17.35
C THR A 383 -7.20 -12.24 15.97
N ILE A 384 -6.70 -13.46 15.90
CA ILE A 384 -6.45 -14.13 14.62
C ILE A 384 -7.68 -14.94 14.25
N GLY A 385 -8.20 -14.69 13.06
CA GLY A 385 -9.17 -15.57 12.43
C GLY A 385 -8.51 -16.32 11.28
N PHE A 386 -8.74 -17.64 11.23
CA PHE A 386 -8.58 -18.43 10.01
C PHE A 386 -9.95 -18.62 9.40
N ASP A 387 -10.00 -18.79 8.08
CA ASP A 387 -11.24 -19.06 7.36
C ASP A 387 -12.34 -18.01 7.57
N GLY A 388 -11.98 -16.73 7.72
CA GLY A 388 -12.94 -15.64 7.93
C GLY A 388 -14.03 -15.55 6.85
N TRP A 389 -13.76 -16.06 5.65
CA TRP A 389 -14.74 -16.20 4.57
C TRP A 389 -15.85 -17.22 4.86
N ASN A 390 -15.60 -18.19 5.73
CA ASN A 390 -16.59 -19.19 6.16
C ASN A 390 -17.41 -18.73 7.38
N LEU A 391 -17.09 -17.56 7.95
CA LEU A 391 -17.81 -16.96 9.09
C LEU A 391 -18.91 -15.97 8.64
N ALA A 392 -19.01 -15.70 7.33
CA ALA A 392 -19.91 -14.70 6.75
C ALA A 392 -21.25 -15.30 6.29
#